data_AF-R9KKD0-F1
#
_entry.id   AF-R9KKD0-F1
#
_cell.length_a   1.000
_cell.length_b   1.000
_cell.length_c   1.000
_cell.angle_alpha   90.00
_cell.angle_beta   90.00
_cell.angle_gamma   90.00
#
_symmetry.space_group_name_H-M   'P 1'
#
loop_
_entity.id
_entity.type
_entity.pdbx_description
1 polymer ?
#
loop_
_entity_poly.entity_id
_entity_poly.type
_entity_poly.pdbx_seq_one_letter_code
_entity_poly.pdbx_strand_id
1 'polypeptide(L)'
;MPGEYYPNHEAIDFFYHTYKEDIKLFAELGFQCFRTSIAWTRIFPNGDERKPNEKGHKFYDSVFDECLKYGIQPVITLSHFEMPLHLVEECSGWRNRKLIGFFVRYATACFERYKDKVKYWMSFNEINNQTEFKTGLHAYFDSGILWEEGEDKE
;
A
#
# COMPACT_ATOMS: atom_id res chain seq x y z
N MET A 1 1.24 14.62 15.94
CA MET A 1 1.22 15.61 17.04
C MET A 1 -0.16 15.61 17.65
N PRO A 2 -0.28 15.53 18.98
CA PRO A 2 -1.57 15.59 19.65
C PRO A 2 -2.31 16.88 19.27
N GLY A 3 -3.57 16.77 18.81
CA GLY A 3 -4.39 17.91 18.41
C GLY A 3 -4.34 18.30 16.94
N GLU A 4 -3.48 17.67 16.13
CA GLU A 4 -3.44 17.87 14.68
C GLU A 4 -4.40 16.94 13.95
N TYR A 5 -5.04 17.45 12.89
CA TYR A 5 -5.88 16.65 12.00
C TYR A 5 -5.03 16.01 10.91
N TYR A 6 -5.07 14.68 10.84
CA TYR A 6 -4.41 13.89 9.81
C TYR A 6 -5.47 13.30 8.88
N PRO A 7 -5.66 13.86 7.67
CA PRO A 7 -6.75 13.44 6.78
C PRO A 7 -6.77 11.93 6.50
N ASN A 8 -5.58 11.31 6.41
CA ASN A 8 -5.44 9.88 6.11
C ASN A 8 -5.88 8.96 7.27
N HIS A 9 -6.03 9.46 8.50
CA HIS A 9 -6.47 8.64 9.64
C HIS A 9 -7.95 8.27 9.54
N GLU A 10 -8.76 9.13 8.91
CA GLU A 10 -10.20 8.94 8.73
C GLU A 10 -10.57 8.67 7.26
N ALA A 11 -9.90 9.35 6.33
CA ALA A 11 -10.19 9.32 4.90
C ALA A 11 -11.69 9.57 4.61
N ILE A 12 -12.36 8.69 3.86
CA ILE A 12 -13.79 8.79 3.54
C ILE A 12 -14.68 7.99 4.50
N ASP A 13 -14.30 7.93 5.77
CA ASP A 13 -14.85 6.98 6.75
C ASP A 13 -14.67 5.54 6.28
N PHE A 14 -13.42 5.06 6.39
CA PHE A 14 -13.15 3.63 6.49
C PHE A 14 -13.76 2.83 5.30
N PHE A 15 -13.17 2.85 4.09
CA PHE A 15 -13.43 1.77 3.09
C PHE A 15 -13.37 0.38 3.77
N TYR A 16 -12.64 0.25 4.89
CA TYR A 16 -12.64 -0.91 5.76
C TYR A 16 -13.98 -1.31 6.41
N HIS A 17 -14.91 -0.38 6.68
CA HIS A 17 -16.26 -0.69 7.18
C HIS A 17 -17.32 -0.73 6.06
N THR A 18 -17.17 0.09 5.01
CA THR A 18 -18.18 0.26 3.95
C THR A 18 -17.88 -0.49 2.65
N TYR A 19 -16.76 -1.23 2.55
CA TYR A 19 -16.35 -1.85 1.28
C TYR A 19 -17.44 -2.73 0.67
N LYS A 20 -18.32 -3.34 1.46
CA LYS A 20 -19.38 -4.21 0.92
C LYS A 20 -20.43 -3.41 0.16
N GLU A 21 -20.85 -2.29 0.74
CA GLU A 21 -21.78 -1.34 0.14
C GLU A 21 -21.14 -0.69 -1.09
N ASP A 22 -19.88 -0.28 -0.98
CA ASP A 22 -19.14 0.37 -2.08
C ASP A 22 -18.92 -0.59 -3.26
N ILE A 23 -18.51 -1.83 -3.00
CA ILE A 23 -18.34 -2.86 -4.03
C ILE A 23 -19.66 -3.19 -4.71
N LYS A 24 -20.77 -3.19 -3.94
CA LYS A 24 -22.10 -3.36 -4.53
C LYS A 24 -22.43 -2.23 -5.50
N LEU A 25 -22.10 -0.98 -5.16
CA LEU A 25 -22.28 0.15 -6.08
C LEU A 25 -21.40 -0.01 -7.34
N PHE A 26 -20.17 -0.49 -7.20
CA PHE A 26 -19.31 -0.80 -8.37
C PHE A 26 -19.92 -1.88 -9.27
N ALA A 27 -20.56 -2.89 -8.67
CA ALA A 27 -21.26 -3.93 -9.40
C ALA A 27 -22.50 -3.37 -10.13
N GLU A 28 -23.26 -2.46 -9.50
CA GLU A 28 -24.39 -1.76 -10.12
C GLU A 28 -23.96 -0.92 -11.34
N LEU A 29 -22.75 -0.36 -11.30
CA LEU A 29 -22.14 0.35 -12.44
C LEU A 29 -21.55 -0.59 -13.51
N GLY A 30 -21.52 -1.90 -13.27
CA GLY A 30 -21.03 -2.91 -14.22
C GLY A 30 -19.51 -3.03 -14.30
N PHE A 31 -18.79 -2.70 -13.22
CA PHE A 31 -17.32 -2.78 -13.21
C PHE A 31 -16.84 -4.21 -13.50
N GLN A 32 -15.84 -4.33 -14.36
CA GLN A 32 -15.17 -5.61 -14.65
C GLN A 32 -13.96 -5.84 -13.75
N CYS A 33 -13.36 -4.75 -13.27
CA CYS A 33 -12.23 -4.79 -12.37
C CYS A 33 -12.26 -3.60 -11.40
N PHE A 34 -11.58 -3.75 -10.27
CA PHE A 34 -11.43 -2.72 -9.26
C PHE A 34 -9.96 -2.61 -8.87
N ARG A 35 -9.36 -1.44 -9.10
CA ARG A 35 -7.97 -1.16 -8.75
C ARG A 35 -7.88 -0.57 -7.35
N THR A 36 -7.06 -1.17 -6.50
CA THR A 36 -6.72 -0.66 -5.17
C THR A 36 -5.30 -1.07 -4.78
N SER A 37 -4.84 -0.68 -3.60
CA SER A 37 -3.57 -1.11 -3.02
C SER A 37 -3.78 -1.99 -1.79
N ILE A 38 -2.81 -2.87 -1.54
CA ILE A 38 -2.67 -3.50 -0.23
C ILE A 38 -1.80 -2.59 0.61
N ALA A 39 -2.30 -2.16 1.76
CA ALA A 39 -1.57 -1.34 2.69
C ALA A 39 -0.46 -2.17 3.33
N TRP A 40 0.78 -1.81 3.04
CA TRP A 40 1.95 -2.53 3.54
C TRP A 40 1.91 -2.62 5.07
N THR A 41 1.58 -1.52 5.74
CA THR A 41 1.42 -1.44 7.21
C THR A 41 0.34 -2.36 7.79
N ARG A 42 -0.63 -2.82 7.00
CA ARG A 42 -1.61 -3.82 7.47
C ARG A 42 -1.01 -5.23 7.51
N ILE A 43 -0.09 -5.54 6.60
CA ILE A 43 0.54 -6.85 6.49
C ILE A 43 1.83 -6.92 7.33
N PHE A 44 2.65 -5.88 7.29
CA PHE A 44 3.85 -5.72 8.11
C PHE A 44 3.83 -4.30 8.73
N PRO A 45 3.26 -4.15 9.94
CA PRO A 45 3.13 -2.85 10.63
C PRO A 45 4.42 -2.04 10.72
N ASN A 46 5.53 -2.70 11.08
CA ASN A 46 6.85 -2.09 11.13
C ASN A 46 7.65 -2.34 9.85
N GLY A 47 7.30 -3.36 9.07
CA GLY A 47 7.93 -3.68 7.78
C GLY A 47 9.09 -4.67 7.90
N ASP A 48 9.69 -4.82 9.08
CA ASP A 48 10.85 -5.67 9.34
C ASP A 48 10.49 -7.03 9.96
N GLU A 49 9.21 -7.25 10.31
CA GLU A 49 8.76 -8.44 11.00
C GLU A 49 8.97 -9.70 10.15
N ARG A 50 9.19 -10.83 10.82
CA ARG A 50 9.40 -12.12 10.13
C ARG A 50 8.10 -12.76 9.63
N LYS A 51 6.96 -12.41 10.23
CA LYS A 51 5.65 -13.00 9.92
C LYS A 51 4.66 -11.89 9.61
N PRO A 52 3.78 -12.09 8.61
CA PRO A 52 2.74 -11.13 8.30
C PRO A 52 1.66 -11.12 9.38
N ASN A 53 0.96 -9.99 9.48
CA ASN A 53 -0.20 -9.80 10.34
C ASN A 53 -1.45 -10.43 9.71
N GLU A 54 -1.91 -11.53 10.30
CA GLU A 54 -3.09 -12.27 9.80
C GLU A 54 -4.37 -11.43 9.77
N LYS A 55 -4.52 -10.43 10.66
CA LYS A 55 -5.70 -9.55 10.63
C LYS A 55 -5.72 -8.71 9.36
N GLY A 56 -4.56 -8.23 8.91
CA GLY A 56 -4.42 -7.54 7.64
C GLY A 56 -4.79 -8.43 6.47
N HIS A 57 -4.31 -9.69 6.47
CA HIS A 57 -4.65 -10.63 5.42
C HIS A 57 -6.15 -10.93 5.33
N LYS A 58 -6.79 -11.20 6.47
CA LYS A 58 -8.24 -11.48 6.55
C LYS A 58 -9.10 -10.32 6.06
N PHE A 59 -8.65 -9.08 6.28
CA PHE A 59 -9.33 -7.91 5.75
C PHE A 59 -9.36 -7.94 4.22
N TYR A 60 -8.20 -8.07 3.58
CA TYR A 60 -8.12 -8.13 2.11
C TYR A 60 -8.74 -9.39 1.52
N ASP A 61 -8.71 -10.51 2.24
CA ASP A 61 -9.49 -11.69 1.85
C ASP A 61 -10.98 -11.34 1.71
N SER A 62 -11.54 -10.66 2.71
CA SER A 62 -12.96 -10.29 2.72
C SER A 62 -13.29 -9.29 1.61
N VAL A 63 -12.40 -8.33 1.35
CA VAL A 63 -12.55 -7.36 0.25
C VAL A 63 -12.52 -8.07 -1.11
N PHE A 64 -11.54 -8.93 -1.35
CA PHE A 64 -11.40 -9.63 -2.63
C PHE A 64 -12.51 -10.65 -2.85
N ASP A 65 -12.96 -11.35 -1.80
CA ASP A 65 -14.08 -12.27 -1.87
C ASP A 65 -15.38 -11.54 -2.23
N GLU A 66 -15.60 -10.34 -1.68
CA GLU A 66 -16.77 -9.52 -2.05
C GLU A 66 -16.66 -9.00 -3.49
N CYS A 67 -15.48 -8.57 -3.96
CA CYS A 67 -15.27 -8.22 -5.38
C CYS A 67 -15.60 -9.41 -6.30
N LEU A 68 -15.02 -10.58 -6.01
CA LEU A 68 -15.18 -11.79 -6.83
C LEU A 68 -16.62 -12.31 -6.83
N LYS A 69 -17.36 -12.14 -5.73
CA LYS A 69 -18.79 -12.46 -5.65
C LYS A 69 -19.62 -11.70 -6.69
N TYR A 70 -19.25 -10.48 -7.03
CA TYR A 70 -19.89 -9.69 -8.09
C TYR A 70 -19.19 -9.81 -9.46
N GLY A 71 -18.21 -10.71 -9.60
CA GLY A 71 -17.44 -10.89 -10.83
C GLY A 71 -16.38 -9.82 -11.08
N ILE A 72 -16.13 -8.93 -10.12
CA ILE A 72 -15.16 -7.83 -10.24
C ILE A 72 -13.76 -8.39 -9.96
N GLN A 73 -12.85 -8.27 -10.94
CA GLN A 73 -11.46 -8.70 -10.77
C GLN A 73 -10.64 -7.65 -10.00
N PRO A 74 -9.96 -8.00 -8.90
CA PRO A 74 -9.07 -7.07 -8.22
C PRO A 74 -7.81 -6.80 -9.05
N VAL A 75 -7.39 -5.53 -9.10
CA VAL A 75 -6.11 -5.08 -9.68
C VAL A 75 -5.31 -4.42 -8.57
N ILE A 76 -4.21 -5.05 -8.15
CA ILE A 76 -3.54 -4.68 -6.89
C ILE A 76 -2.22 -3.98 -7.14
N THR A 77 -2.03 -2.85 -6.47
CA THR A 77 -0.74 -2.16 -6.39
C THR A 77 -0.10 -2.48 -5.04
N LEU A 78 1.14 -2.99 -5.03
CA LEU A 78 1.81 -3.42 -3.79
C LEU A 78 2.29 -2.24 -2.96
N SER A 79 2.93 -1.25 -3.58
CA SER A 79 3.40 -0.03 -2.93
C SER A 79 2.75 1.20 -3.56
N HIS A 80 1.96 1.92 -2.76
CA HIS A 80 1.21 3.10 -3.19
C HIS A 80 1.28 4.21 -2.13
N PHE A 81 2.47 4.80 -1.98
CA PHE A 81 2.72 5.95 -1.10
C PHE A 81 2.40 5.70 0.39
N GLU A 82 2.49 4.44 0.83
CA GLU A 82 2.00 4.00 2.15
C GLU A 82 2.95 3.01 2.85
N MET A 83 4.26 3.15 2.62
CA MET A 83 5.25 2.30 3.28
C MET A 83 5.27 2.50 4.82
N PRO A 84 5.67 1.49 5.60
CA PRO A 84 5.76 1.62 7.05
C PRO A 84 6.69 2.74 7.50
N LEU A 85 6.21 3.62 8.38
CA LEU A 85 6.99 4.75 8.90
C LEU A 85 8.26 4.28 9.64
N HIS A 86 8.18 3.15 10.36
CA HIS A 86 9.32 2.52 11.02
C HIS A 86 10.49 2.25 10.06
N LEU A 87 10.22 1.86 8.81
CA LEU A 87 11.27 1.64 7.81
C LEU A 87 11.95 2.95 7.36
N VAL A 88 11.24 4.06 7.42
CA VAL A 88 11.81 5.39 7.15
C VAL A 88 12.71 5.82 8.31
N GLU A 89 12.22 5.67 9.54
CA GLU A 89 12.93 6.09 10.76
C GLU A 89 14.19 5.24 11.04
N GLU A 90 14.10 3.91 10.91
CA GLU A 90 15.20 2.99 11.24
C GLU A 90 16.15 2.71 10.07
N CYS A 91 15.67 2.83 8.84
CA CYS A 91 16.42 2.42 7.64
C CYS A 91 16.54 3.51 6.58
N SER A 92 16.16 4.76 6.85
CA SER A 92 16.20 5.87 5.87
C SER A 92 15.50 5.52 4.55
N GLY A 93 14.42 4.73 4.65
CA GLY A 93 13.61 4.31 3.52
C GLY A 93 14.41 3.53 2.47
N TRP A 94 14.18 3.85 1.19
CA TRP A 94 14.73 3.09 0.07
C TRP A 94 16.23 3.31 -0.18
N ARG A 95 16.90 4.19 0.56
CA ARG A 95 18.37 4.31 0.55
C ARG A 95 19.06 3.06 1.08
N ASN A 96 18.40 2.34 1.99
CA ASN A 96 18.97 1.15 2.58
C ASN A 96 18.62 -0.10 1.77
N ARG A 97 19.64 -0.80 1.28
CA ARG A 97 19.48 -2.04 0.50
C ARG A 97 18.68 -3.12 1.23
N LYS A 98 18.61 -3.10 2.57
CA LYS A 98 17.76 -4.01 3.35
C LYS A 98 16.28 -3.90 2.98
N LEU A 99 15.82 -2.73 2.53
CA LEU A 99 14.42 -2.51 2.17
C LEU A 99 13.93 -3.39 1.04
N ILE A 100 14.82 -3.74 0.11
CA ILE A 100 14.52 -4.69 -0.97
C ILE A 100 14.06 -6.03 -0.36
N GLY A 101 14.74 -6.51 0.69
CA GLY A 101 14.37 -7.75 1.37
C GLY A 101 13.06 -7.65 2.16
N PHE A 102 12.74 -6.49 2.72
CA PHE A 102 11.46 -6.24 3.38
C PHE A 102 10.30 -6.21 2.37
N PHE A 103 10.47 -5.47 1.27
CA PHE A 103 9.48 -5.38 0.21
C PHE A 103 9.23 -6.74 -0.46
N VAL A 104 10.29 -7.48 -0.81
CA VAL A 104 10.14 -8.81 -1.42
C VAL A 104 9.39 -9.76 -0.48
N ARG A 105 9.68 -9.75 0.82
CA ARG A 105 8.95 -10.57 1.80
C ARG A 105 7.47 -10.18 1.88
N TYR A 106 7.17 -8.89 1.88
CA TYR A 106 5.80 -8.39 1.82
C TYR A 106 5.07 -8.81 0.53
N ALA A 107 5.71 -8.63 -0.62
CA ALA A 107 5.18 -9.01 -1.92
C ALA A 107 4.93 -10.53 -1.99
N THR A 108 5.88 -11.35 -1.55
CA THR A 108 5.74 -12.81 -1.49
C THR A 108 4.56 -13.23 -0.61
N ALA A 109 4.40 -12.64 0.58
CA ALA A 109 3.26 -12.94 1.45
C ALA A 109 1.91 -12.60 0.79
N CYS A 110 1.84 -11.50 0.05
CA CYS A 110 0.65 -11.13 -0.71
C CYS A 110 0.39 -12.08 -1.88
N PHE A 111 1.42 -12.41 -2.67
CA PHE A 111 1.29 -13.34 -3.79
C PHE A 111 0.86 -14.73 -3.31
N GLU A 112 1.47 -15.26 -2.26
CA GLU A 112 1.13 -16.58 -1.72
C GLU A 112 -0.32 -16.63 -1.21
N ARG A 113 -0.78 -15.57 -0.52
CA ARG A 113 -2.13 -15.50 0.02
C ARG A 113 -3.20 -15.32 -1.07
N TYR A 114 -2.91 -14.51 -2.09
CA TYR A 114 -3.90 -14.06 -3.06
C TYR A 114 -3.73 -14.62 -4.47
N LYS A 115 -2.83 -15.59 -4.67
CA LYS A 115 -2.55 -16.24 -5.97
C LYS A 115 -3.79 -16.71 -6.73
N ASP A 116 -4.82 -17.18 -6.02
CA ASP A 116 -6.04 -17.72 -6.61
C ASP A 116 -7.16 -16.66 -6.72
N LYS A 117 -6.96 -15.46 -6.16
CA LYS A 117 -7.96 -14.37 -6.09
C LYS A 117 -7.61 -13.17 -6.97
N VAL A 118 -6.32 -12.87 -7.14
CA VAL A 118 -5.84 -11.65 -7.81
C VAL A 118 -4.95 -12.01 -8.99
N LYS A 119 -5.34 -11.55 -10.18
CA LYS A 119 -4.62 -11.83 -11.44
C LYS A 119 -3.68 -10.71 -11.87
N TYR A 120 -3.99 -9.47 -11.48
CA TYR A 120 -3.30 -8.28 -11.97
C TYR A 120 -2.59 -7.56 -10.83
N TRP A 121 -1.30 -7.33 -11.02
CA TRP A 121 -0.42 -6.76 -10.01
C TRP A 121 0.44 -5.65 -10.59
N MET A 122 0.70 -4.63 -9.78
CA MET A 122 1.70 -3.59 -10.00
C MET A 122 2.60 -3.49 -8.77
N SER A 123 3.90 -3.25 -9.00
CA SER A 123 4.89 -3.15 -7.93
C SER A 123 4.82 -1.78 -7.23
N PHE A 124 5.21 -0.73 -7.93
CA PHE A 124 5.29 0.64 -7.43
C PHE A 124 4.34 1.54 -8.21
N ASN A 125 3.46 2.24 -7.51
CA ASN A 125 2.64 3.29 -8.11
C ASN A 125 3.53 4.45 -8.55
N GLU A 126 3.34 4.94 -9.78
CA GLU A 126 3.93 6.19 -10.31
C GLU A 126 5.40 6.40 -9.90
N ILE A 127 6.24 5.37 -10.07
CA ILE A 127 7.64 5.34 -9.59
C ILE A 127 8.50 6.50 -10.10
N ASN A 128 8.09 7.17 -11.17
CA ASN A 128 8.76 8.33 -11.74
C ASN A 128 8.44 9.65 -11.03
N ASN A 129 7.44 9.72 -10.14
CA ASN A 129 7.11 10.96 -9.43
C ASN A 129 8.29 11.48 -8.59
N GLN A 130 9.06 10.58 -7.98
CA GLN A 130 10.29 10.93 -7.26
C GLN A 130 11.38 11.61 -8.11
N THR A 131 11.25 11.64 -9.45
CA THR A 131 12.16 12.42 -10.32
C THR A 131 11.90 13.93 -10.25
N GLU A 132 10.79 14.36 -9.63
CA GLU A 132 10.53 15.77 -9.35
C GLU A 132 11.12 16.15 -7.98
N PHE A 133 12.33 16.71 -8.04
CA PHE A 133 13.14 17.01 -6.86
C PHE A 133 12.81 18.34 -6.16
N LYS A 134 11.93 19.18 -6.72
CA LYS A 134 11.69 20.55 -6.20
C LYS A 134 10.99 20.58 -4.85
N THR A 135 10.01 19.70 -4.63
CA THR A 135 9.16 19.74 -3.42
C THR A 135 9.61 18.75 -2.35
N GLY A 136 10.32 17.68 -2.74
CA GLY A 136 10.70 16.56 -1.86
C GLY A 136 9.56 15.70 -1.33
N LEU A 137 8.31 16.09 -1.60
CA LEU A 137 7.14 15.33 -1.21
C LEU A 137 7.12 13.95 -1.86
N HIS A 138 7.45 13.86 -3.16
CA HIS A 138 7.50 12.59 -3.87
C HIS A 138 8.65 11.70 -3.39
N ALA A 139 9.82 12.27 -3.09
CA ALA A 139 10.92 11.51 -2.50
C ALA A 139 10.53 10.91 -1.13
N TYR A 140 9.75 11.66 -0.33
CA TYR A 140 9.27 11.18 0.95
C TYR A 140 8.16 10.13 0.82
N PHE A 141 7.12 10.39 0.02
CA PHE A 141 5.98 9.49 -0.10
C PHE A 141 6.30 8.21 -0.90
N ASP A 142 7.06 8.33 -1.98
CA ASP A 142 7.39 7.20 -2.86
C ASP A 142 8.53 6.37 -2.26
N SER A 143 9.52 7.05 -1.68
CA SER A 143 10.82 6.46 -1.37
C SER A 143 11.20 6.54 0.12
N GLY A 144 10.43 7.21 0.96
CA GLY A 144 10.76 7.38 2.37
C GLY A 144 12.06 8.15 2.58
N ILE A 145 12.40 9.05 1.65
CA ILE A 145 13.65 9.79 1.65
C ILE A 145 13.41 11.21 2.17
N LEU A 146 14.18 11.57 3.19
CA LEU A 146 14.39 12.94 3.62
C LEU A 146 15.82 13.33 3.25
N TRP A 147 15.98 14.37 2.43
CA TRP A 147 17.31 14.86 2.08
C TRP A 147 17.92 15.66 3.22
N GLU A 148 19.22 15.50 3.40
CA GLU A 148 20.00 16.33 4.30
C GLU A 148 20.36 17.67 3.64
N GLU A 149 20.72 18.67 4.46
CA GLU A 149 21.13 19.97 3.96
C GLU A 149 22.44 19.85 3.15
N GLY A 150 22.42 20.26 1.88
CA GLY A 150 23.56 20.18 0.98
C GLY A 150 23.71 18.84 0.24
N GLU A 151 22.78 17.90 0.43
CA GLU A 151 22.78 16.63 -0.32
C GLU A 151 22.38 16.85 -1.80
N ASP A 152 23.03 16.13 -2.70
CA ASP A 152 22.62 16.08 -4.10
C ASP A 152 21.25 15.40 -4.21
N LYS A 153 20.34 16.06 -4.91
CA LYS A 153 18.96 15.62 -5.03
C LYS A 153 18.71 14.87 -6.34
N GLU A 154 19.63 14.94 -7.30
CA GLU A 154 19.55 14.23 -8.60
C GLU A 154 20.10 12.81 -8.57
#